data_AF-A0A970HRR0-F1
#
_entry.id   AF-A0A970HRR0-F1
#
_cell.length_a   1.000
_cell.length_b   1.000
_cell.length_c   1.000
_cell.angle_alpha   90.00
_cell.angle_beta   90.00
_cell.angle_gamma   90.00
#
_symmetry.space_group_name_H-M   'P 1'
#
loop_
_entity.id
_entity.type
_entity.pdbx_description
1 polymer ?
#
loop_
_entity_poly.entity_id
_entity_poly.type
_entity_poly.pdbx_seq_one_letter_code
_entity_poly.pdbx_strand_id
1 'polypeptide(L)'
;LDQSGDWTWETLIEIGRKLTRSDGERIVQYALEDNSIQHPTARGAGWIAAAGGKIFDFPDNPTRFMMDEPEAIQGLQFMQDLIWQYQIVPPQDMLSQYDFRNGQAAMRVEGTGYLACMEIFMEGRWDFDLGPRPMGPVSRGYYLASDMFGISGTTKHPEEAWRFVKYLVGEKGMYAHMAIMGRGPARKSLYEDYQELYPNRSTIYHMLGMMEAVLSPETLMYESHEARRLIRDVAVRPWVMTGEKPAEQAIREIADAVRALYVDYEF
;
A
#
# COMPACT_ATOMS: atom_id res chain seq x y z
N LEU A 1 8.71 20.16 3.78
CA LEU A 1 9.29 18.89 3.31
C LEU A 1 8.68 18.53 1.96
N ASP A 2 7.39 18.19 1.90
CA ASP A 2 6.79 17.79 0.62
C ASP A 2 6.80 18.92 -0.43
N GLN A 3 6.32 20.11 -0.08
CA GLN A 3 6.32 21.28 -0.96
C GLN A 3 7.72 21.71 -1.43
N SER A 4 8.76 21.40 -0.64
CA SER A 4 10.16 21.70 -0.97
C SER A 4 10.86 20.54 -1.69
N GLY A 5 10.20 19.40 -1.90
CA GLY A 5 10.77 18.21 -2.52
C GLY A 5 11.66 17.37 -1.60
N ASP A 6 11.78 17.74 -0.32
CA ASP A 6 12.68 17.11 0.65
C ASP A 6 12.04 15.90 1.36
N TRP A 7 10.81 15.52 1.03
CA TRP A 7 10.20 14.32 1.62
C TRP A 7 10.61 13.06 0.86
N THR A 8 11.80 12.54 1.17
CA THR A 8 12.41 11.36 0.53
C THR A 8 12.58 10.18 1.50
N TRP A 9 13.01 9.02 0.99
CA TRP A 9 13.37 7.86 1.81
C TRP A 9 14.46 8.18 2.85
N GLU A 10 15.45 8.98 2.49
CA GLU A 10 16.53 9.40 3.39
C GLU A 10 15.98 10.28 4.52
N THR A 11 15.11 11.23 4.18
CA THR A 11 14.46 12.10 5.18
C THR A 11 13.49 11.31 6.06
N LEU A 12 12.79 10.31 5.52
CA LEU A 12 12.01 9.36 6.31
C LEU A 12 12.91 8.64 7.33
N ILE A 13 14.07 8.14 6.92
CA ILE A 13 15.02 7.46 7.82
C ILE A 13 15.52 8.43 8.90
N GLU A 14 15.92 9.63 8.52
CA GLU A 14 16.45 10.64 9.45
C GLU A 14 15.41 11.02 10.52
N ILE A 15 14.20 11.38 10.08
CA ILE A 15 13.10 11.74 10.96
C ILE A 15 12.65 10.51 11.75
N GLY A 16 12.60 9.34 11.12
CA GLY A 16 12.18 8.11 11.74
C GLY A 16 13.07 7.73 12.92
N ARG A 17 14.40 7.85 12.77
CA ARG A 17 15.33 7.60 13.88
C ARG A 17 15.09 8.53 15.08
N LYS A 18 14.66 9.77 14.85
CA LYS A 18 14.33 10.73 15.92
C LYS A 18 12.97 10.43 16.57
N LEU A 19 12.02 9.88 15.79
CA LEU A 19 10.68 9.55 16.24
C LEU A 19 10.58 8.18 16.91
N THR A 20 11.52 7.27 16.66
CA THR A 20 11.64 6.01 17.39
C THR A 20 12.14 6.30 18.81
N ARG A 21 11.40 5.87 19.83
CA ARG A 21 11.71 6.11 21.25
C ARG A 21 11.86 4.80 22.01
N SER A 22 12.81 4.77 22.93
CA SER A 22 13.08 3.64 23.83
C SER A 22 12.98 4.09 25.29
N ASP A 23 12.52 3.20 26.17
CA ASP A 23 12.57 3.39 27.63
C ASP A 23 13.90 2.90 28.24
N GLY A 24 14.83 2.43 27.40
CA GLY A 24 16.12 1.86 27.80
C GLY A 24 16.16 0.34 27.71
N GLU A 25 15.02 -0.34 27.82
CA GLU A 25 14.91 -1.80 27.70
C GLU A 25 14.27 -2.21 26.38
N ARG A 26 13.27 -1.46 25.92
CA ARG A 26 12.56 -1.73 24.68
C ARG A 26 12.16 -0.45 23.95
N ILE A 27 11.92 -0.59 22.65
CA ILE A 27 11.27 0.46 21.88
C ILE A 27 9.83 0.57 22.38
N VAL A 28 9.43 1.77 22.80
CA VAL A 28 8.06 2.07 23.26
C VAL A 28 7.24 2.79 22.20
N GLN A 29 7.91 3.35 21.19
CA GLN A 29 7.29 3.95 20.02
C GLN A 29 8.19 3.74 18.80
N TYR A 30 7.64 3.20 17.71
CA TYR A 30 8.30 3.20 16.41
C TYR A 30 7.95 4.46 15.61
N ALA A 31 8.75 4.79 14.61
CA ALA A 31 8.41 5.92 13.76
C ALA A 31 7.24 5.62 12.84
N LEU A 32 7.19 4.40 12.28
CA LEU A 32 6.29 4.06 11.18
C LEU A 32 5.62 2.71 11.44
N GLU A 33 4.30 2.72 11.58
CA GLU A 33 3.46 1.52 11.46
C GLU A 33 3.18 1.26 9.98
N ASP A 34 3.73 0.18 9.41
CA ASP A 34 3.48 -0.20 8.03
C ASP A 34 3.22 -1.70 7.89
N ASN A 35 1.94 -2.08 7.83
CA ASN A 35 1.53 -3.47 7.60
C ASN A 35 1.74 -3.92 6.14
N SER A 36 1.98 -3.00 5.21
CA SER A 36 2.11 -3.31 3.78
C SER A 36 3.40 -4.04 3.42
N ILE A 37 4.46 -3.89 4.23
CA ILE A 37 5.78 -4.48 3.96
C ILE A 37 5.76 -6.02 3.90
N GLN A 38 4.79 -6.65 4.56
CA GLN A 38 4.59 -8.11 4.50
C GLN A 38 3.84 -8.59 3.24
N HIS A 39 3.39 -7.67 2.41
CA HIS A 39 2.54 -7.92 1.25
C HIS A 39 3.15 -7.32 -0.02
N PRO A 40 4.31 -7.83 -0.47
CA PRO A 40 5.08 -7.25 -1.56
C PRO A 40 4.30 -7.22 -2.88
N THR A 41 3.37 -8.16 -3.10
CA THR A 41 2.51 -8.26 -4.29
C THR A 41 1.23 -7.44 -4.23
N ALA A 42 0.96 -6.78 -3.10
CA ALA A 42 -0.20 -5.91 -2.89
C ALA A 42 0.27 -4.52 -2.43
N ARG A 43 -0.22 -4.00 -1.30
CA ARG A 43 0.12 -2.63 -0.84
C ARG A 43 1.63 -2.38 -0.70
N GLY A 44 2.42 -3.41 -0.38
CA GLY A 44 3.88 -3.33 -0.28
C GLY A 44 4.57 -3.09 -1.64
N ALA A 45 3.89 -3.40 -2.75
CA ALA A 45 4.38 -3.15 -4.11
C ALA A 45 4.72 -1.69 -4.35
N GLY A 46 4.12 -0.77 -3.59
CA GLY A 46 4.46 0.64 -3.70
C GLY A 46 5.90 0.97 -3.26
N TRP A 47 6.49 0.26 -2.29
CA TRP A 47 7.93 0.46 -1.98
C TRP A 47 8.82 -0.02 -3.13
N ILE A 48 8.43 -1.11 -3.79
CA ILE A 48 9.10 -1.64 -4.98
C ILE A 48 8.99 -0.65 -6.15
N ALA A 49 7.80 -0.13 -6.41
CA ALA A 49 7.54 0.85 -7.47
C ALA A 49 8.24 2.20 -7.22
N ALA A 50 8.41 2.60 -5.96
CA ALA A 50 9.17 3.79 -5.58
C ALA A 50 10.65 3.72 -5.98
N ALA A 51 11.23 2.51 -6.01
CA ALA A 51 12.57 2.24 -6.56
C ALA A 51 12.58 2.03 -8.08
N GLY A 52 11.42 2.10 -8.76
CA GLY A 52 11.28 1.81 -10.19
C GLY A 52 11.12 0.32 -10.51
N GLY A 53 11.06 -0.54 -9.48
CA GLY A 53 10.89 -1.97 -9.64
C GLY A 53 9.46 -2.37 -10.02
N LYS A 54 9.34 -3.57 -10.61
CA LYS A 54 8.08 -4.23 -10.89
C LYS A 54 8.10 -5.64 -10.30
N ILE A 55 6.92 -6.20 -10.07
CA ILE A 55 6.78 -7.58 -9.59
C ILE A 55 6.59 -8.52 -10.78
N PHE A 56 5.73 -8.09 -11.70
CA PHE A 56 5.50 -8.67 -13.01
C PHE A 56 5.46 -7.54 -14.05
N ASP A 57 5.54 -7.87 -15.32
CA ASP A 57 5.35 -6.98 -16.48
C ASP A 57 3.88 -6.57 -16.70
N PHE A 58 3.28 -6.05 -15.62
CA PHE A 58 1.99 -5.40 -15.59
C PHE A 58 2.14 -3.89 -15.85
N PRO A 59 1.15 -3.19 -16.48
CA PRO A 59 -0.16 -3.67 -16.98
C PRO A 59 -0.14 -4.35 -18.34
N ASP A 60 1.02 -4.53 -18.98
CA ASP A 60 1.11 -4.94 -20.39
C ASP A 60 0.75 -6.42 -20.59
N ASN A 61 1.46 -7.34 -19.93
CA ASN A 61 1.23 -8.78 -20.02
C ASN A 61 1.78 -9.45 -18.75
N PRO A 62 1.03 -9.60 -17.64
CA PRO A 62 1.59 -9.93 -16.33
C PRO A 62 1.97 -11.42 -16.17
N THR A 63 2.91 -11.90 -17.00
CA THR A 63 3.39 -13.29 -17.04
C THR A 63 4.88 -13.41 -16.74
N ARG A 64 5.66 -12.36 -16.99
CA ARG A 64 7.08 -12.33 -16.68
C ARG A 64 7.30 -11.87 -15.25
N PHE A 65 7.87 -12.75 -14.44
CA PHE A 65 8.37 -12.40 -13.12
C PHE A 65 9.56 -11.40 -13.23
N MET A 66 9.47 -10.29 -12.50
CA MET A 66 10.45 -9.18 -12.54
C MET A 66 11.03 -8.83 -11.17
N MET A 67 10.64 -9.53 -10.10
CA MET A 67 11.03 -9.15 -8.74
C MET A 67 12.51 -9.45 -8.41
N ASP A 68 13.20 -10.18 -9.30
CA ASP A 68 14.65 -10.43 -9.23
C ASP A 68 15.49 -9.43 -10.06
N GLU A 69 14.86 -8.42 -10.65
CA GLU A 69 15.55 -7.29 -11.27
C GLU A 69 16.10 -6.33 -10.17
N PRO A 70 17.21 -5.61 -10.43
CA PRO A 70 17.89 -4.79 -9.42
C PRO A 70 16.99 -3.77 -8.71
N GLU A 71 16.11 -3.11 -9.46
CA GLU A 71 15.20 -2.08 -8.94
C GLU A 71 14.14 -2.68 -8.01
N ALA A 72 13.66 -3.89 -8.31
CA ALA A 72 12.69 -4.58 -7.46
C ALA A 72 13.33 -5.11 -6.18
N ILE A 73 14.54 -5.65 -6.30
CA ILE A 73 15.37 -6.04 -5.16
C ILE A 73 15.65 -4.83 -4.27
N GLN A 74 15.98 -3.66 -4.83
CA GLN A 74 16.25 -2.44 -4.06
C GLN A 74 15.06 -2.04 -3.19
N GLY A 75 13.85 -1.99 -3.76
CA GLY A 75 12.66 -1.63 -2.99
C GLY A 75 12.28 -2.67 -1.93
N LEU A 76 12.47 -3.96 -2.21
CA LEU A 76 12.26 -5.02 -1.23
C LEU A 76 13.31 -4.98 -0.11
N GLN A 77 14.58 -4.75 -0.44
CA GLN A 77 15.66 -4.60 0.52
C GLN A 77 15.42 -3.40 1.41
N PHE A 78 14.95 -2.28 0.85
CA PHE A 78 14.59 -1.11 1.65
C PHE A 78 13.52 -1.43 2.71
N MET A 79 12.50 -2.21 2.37
CA MET A 79 11.50 -2.66 3.35
C MET A 79 12.12 -3.48 4.50
N GLN A 80 13.09 -4.35 4.19
CA GLN A 80 13.85 -5.09 5.20
C GLN A 80 14.69 -4.15 6.09
N ASP A 81 15.37 -3.18 5.46
CA ASP A 81 16.26 -2.25 6.14
C ASP A 81 15.49 -1.34 7.11
N LEU A 82 14.25 -0.93 6.76
CA LEU A 82 13.37 -0.17 7.65
C LEU A 82 13.14 -0.87 9.00
N ILE A 83 13.09 -2.20 9.00
CA ILE A 83 12.95 -3.03 10.20
C ILE A 83 14.29 -3.23 10.89
N TRP A 84 15.29 -3.74 10.17
CA TRP A 84 16.48 -4.34 10.80
C TRP A 84 17.69 -3.40 10.85
N GLN A 85 17.85 -2.54 9.86
CA GLN A 85 18.99 -1.61 9.79
C GLN A 85 18.66 -0.26 10.42
N TYR A 86 17.49 0.29 10.11
CA TYR A 86 17.05 1.59 10.57
C TYR A 86 16.22 1.52 11.84
N GLN A 87 15.56 0.37 12.09
CA GLN A 87 14.73 0.12 13.27
C GLN A 87 13.64 1.17 13.47
N ILE A 88 13.06 1.66 12.38
CA ILE A 88 12.00 2.67 12.39
C ILE A 88 10.61 2.07 12.18
N VAL A 89 10.55 0.80 11.75
CA VAL A 89 9.35 -0.02 11.62
C VAL A 89 9.48 -1.24 12.55
N PRO A 90 8.40 -1.66 13.25
CA PRO A 90 8.47 -2.84 14.10
C PRO A 90 8.67 -4.13 13.28
N PRO A 91 9.40 -5.12 13.81
CA PRO A 91 9.40 -6.49 13.31
C PRO A 91 7.98 -7.06 13.10
N GLN A 92 7.85 -7.94 12.10
CA GLN A 92 6.55 -8.48 11.64
C GLN A 92 5.71 -9.10 12.76
N ASP A 93 6.33 -9.83 13.69
CA ASP A 93 5.69 -10.50 14.82
C ASP A 93 5.22 -9.53 15.92
N MET A 94 5.71 -8.29 15.87
CA MET A 94 5.36 -7.22 16.80
C MET A 94 4.46 -6.14 16.18
N LEU A 95 4.24 -6.10 14.87
CA LEU A 95 3.47 -5.03 14.21
C LEU A 95 2.10 -4.77 14.88
N SER A 96 1.38 -5.82 15.27
CA SER A 96 0.06 -5.69 15.93
C SER A 96 0.12 -5.09 17.33
N GLN A 97 1.31 -5.02 17.95
CA GLN A 97 1.53 -4.48 19.29
C GLN A 97 1.79 -2.97 19.26
N TYR A 98 2.16 -2.41 18.10
CA TYR A 98 2.48 -0.99 17.93
C TYR A 98 1.46 -0.34 17.00
N ASP A 99 0.49 0.33 17.62
CA ASP A 99 -0.62 0.97 16.93
C ASP A 99 -0.45 2.49 16.95
N PHE A 100 -0.47 3.11 15.78
CA PHE A 100 -0.51 4.56 15.63
C PHE A 100 -1.62 5.20 16.47
N ARG A 101 -2.79 4.57 16.56
CA ARG A 101 -3.97 5.09 17.30
C ARG A 101 -3.77 5.14 18.81
N ASN A 102 -2.78 4.41 19.31
CA ASN A 102 -2.42 4.35 20.73
C ASN A 102 -1.09 5.07 21.02
N GLY A 103 -0.53 5.78 20.03
CA GLY A 103 0.67 6.60 20.21
C GLY A 103 1.96 5.76 20.26
N GLN A 104 1.87 4.50 19.82
CA GLN A 104 2.98 3.56 19.76
C GLN A 104 3.67 3.58 18.38
N ALA A 105 3.12 4.32 17.42
CA ALA A 105 3.78 4.71 16.18
C ALA A 105 3.53 6.20 15.91
N ALA A 106 4.53 6.89 15.36
CA ALA A 106 4.42 8.33 15.06
C ALA A 106 3.78 8.62 13.68
N MET A 107 3.88 7.68 12.75
CA MET A 107 3.29 7.71 11.42
C MET A 107 2.70 6.34 11.09
N ARG A 108 1.75 6.30 10.16
CA ARG A 108 1.17 5.06 9.65
C ARG A 108 1.06 5.11 8.13
N VAL A 109 1.49 4.04 7.47
CA VAL A 109 1.18 3.83 6.05
C VAL A 109 -0.20 3.20 5.95
N GLU A 110 -1.16 3.94 5.38
CA GLU A 110 -2.53 3.46 5.24
C GLU A 110 -3.17 4.01 3.95
N GLY A 111 -4.16 3.28 3.45
CA GLY A 111 -5.01 3.75 2.36
C GLY A 111 -5.92 4.88 2.83
N THR A 112 -6.06 5.91 2.01
CA THR A 112 -6.95 7.06 2.26
C THR A 112 -8.42 6.66 2.44
N GLY A 113 -8.82 5.48 1.98
CA GLY A 113 -10.13 4.90 2.28
C GLY A 113 -10.38 4.57 3.76
N TYR A 114 -9.38 4.73 4.64
CA TYR A 114 -9.48 4.54 6.08
C TYR A 114 -9.68 5.87 6.85
N LEU A 115 -9.79 7.01 6.17
CA LEU A 115 -9.83 8.34 6.78
C LEU A 115 -10.97 8.51 7.79
N ALA A 116 -12.23 8.24 7.43
CA ALA A 116 -13.34 8.38 8.40
C ALA A 116 -13.20 7.43 9.59
N CYS A 117 -12.74 6.19 9.36
CA CYS A 117 -12.47 5.26 10.44
C CYS A 117 -11.42 5.85 11.40
N MET A 118 -10.36 6.47 10.86
CA MET A 118 -9.36 7.14 11.69
C MET A 118 -9.93 8.34 12.43
N GLU A 119 -10.75 9.21 11.82
CA GLU A 119 -11.41 10.31 12.56
C GLU A 119 -12.15 9.77 13.80
N ILE A 120 -12.96 8.73 13.62
CA ILE A 120 -13.73 8.11 14.70
C ILE A 120 -12.80 7.53 15.77
N PHE A 121 -11.75 6.81 15.37
CA PHE A 121 -10.83 6.22 16.34
C PHE A 121 -9.98 7.25 17.08
N MET A 122 -9.70 8.39 16.45
CA MET A 122 -8.83 9.45 16.97
C MET A 122 -9.59 10.55 17.72
N GLU A 123 -10.92 10.55 17.65
CA GLU A 123 -11.76 11.54 18.33
C GLU A 123 -11.42 11.61 19.83
N GLY A 124 -11.10 12.83 20.30
CA GLY A 124 -10.72 13.10 21.68
C GLY A 124 -9.34 12.58 22.12
N ARG A 125 -8.52 12.05 21.21
CA ARG A 125 -7.16 11.55 21.52
C ARG A 125 -6.07 12.54 21.12
N TRP A 126 -5.80 12.67 19.82
CA TRP A 126 -4.87 13.63 19.24
C TRP A 126 -5.20 13.85 17.77
N ASP A 127 -4.71 14.97 17.26
CA ASP A 127 -4.87 15.33 15.86
C ASP A 127 -3.92 14.54 14.96
N PHE A 128 -4.31 14.34 13.71
CA PHE A 128 -3.48 13.73 12.67
C PHE A 128 -3.77 14.37 11.32
N ASP A 129 -2.86 14.20 10.37
CA ASP A 129 -3.09 14.61 9.00
C ASP A 129 -2.51 13.60 8.01
N LEU A 130 -2.89 13.74 6.75
CA LEU A 130 -2.40 12.95 5.63
C LEU A 130 -1.13 13.57 5.05
N GLY A 131 -0.17 12.71 4.75
CA GLY A 131 1.01 13.07 3.96
C GLY A 131 1.16 12.13 2.76
N PRO A 132 1.94 12.54 1.75
CA PRO A 132 2.26 11.65 0.64
C PRO A 132 3.26 10.59 1.09
N ARG A 133 3.38 9.52 0.31
CA ARG A 133 4.52 8.61 0.47
C ARG A 133 5.83 9.37 0.18
N PRO A 134 6.92 9.05 0.89
CA PRO A 134 8.21 9.66 0.61
C PRO A 134 8.69 9.29 -0.79
N MET A 135 9.31 10.24 -1.47
CA MET A 135 9.95 10.02 -2.76
C MET A 135 11.08 9.00 -2.59
N GLY A 136 10.96 7.87 -3.31
CA GLY A 136 12.05 6.92 -3.46
C GLY A 136 12.97 7.30 -4.63
N PRO A 137 13.84 6.39 -5.06
CA PRO A 137 14.79 6.65 -6.15
C PRO A 137 14.16 7.12 -7.46
N VAL A 138 12.95 6.68 -7.78
CA VAL A 138 12.27 6.95 -9.06
C VAL A 138 10.89 7.59 -8.88
N SER A 139 10.15 7.18 -7.85
CA SER A 139 8.80 7.69 -7.60
C SER A 139 8.40 7.59 -6.12
N ARG A 140 7.22 8.08 -5.77
CA ARG A 140 6.63 7.89 -4.41
C ARG A 140 6.06 6.48 -4.20
N GLY A 141 5.73 5.79 -5.29
CA GLY A 141 5.23 4.42 -5.27
C GLY A 141 3.90 4.24 -4.52
N TYR A 142 2.81 4.76 -5.07
CA TYR A 142 1.47 4.50 -4.53
C TYR A 142 0.91 3.17 -5.04
N TYR A 143 0.02 2.56 -4.26
CA TYR A 143 -0.69 1.35 -4.66
C TYR A 143 -2.19 1.61 -4.68
N LEU A 144 -2.85 1.17 -5.76
CA LEU A 144 -4.29 1.25 -5.93
C LEU A 144 -4.92 -0.15 -5.89
N ALA A 145 -5.81 -0.35 -4.92
CA ALA A 145 -6.82 -1.40 -4.96
C ALA A 145 -8.19 -0.75 -5.23
N SER A 146 -8.94 -1.31 -6.18
CA SER A 146 -10.27 -0.83 -6.53
C SER A 146 -11.31 -1.90 -6.24
N ASP A 147 -12.36 -1.52 -5.51
CA ASP A 147 -13.57 -2.34 -5.32
C ASP A 147 -14.56 -1.96 -6.42
N MET A 148 -15.05 -2.95 -7.18
CA MET A 148 -15.97 -2.73 -8.30
C MET A 148 -17.34 -3.39 -8.06
N PHE A 149 -18.40 -2.75 -8.57
CA PHE A 149 -19.73 -3.36 -8.62
C PHE A 149 -19.88 -4.18 -9.91
N GLY A 150 -20.11 -5.48 -9.77
CA GLY A 150 -20.45 -6.38 -10.87
C GLY A 150 -21.94 -6.71 -10.93
N ILE A 151 -22.47 -6.93 -12.12
CA ILE A 151 -23.82 -7.47 -12.33
C ILE A 151 -23.68 -8.91 -12.79
N SER A 152 -24.32 -9.86 -12.09
CA SER A 152 -24.33 -11.26 -12.50
C SER A 152 -24.93 -11.43 -13.90
N GLY A 153 -24.23 -12.15 -14.78
CA GLY A 153 -24.72 -12.48 -16.12
C GLY A 153 -25.97 -13.37 -16.13
N THR A 154 -26.32 -13.98 -14.99
CA THR A 154 -27.50 -14.85 -14.82
C THR A 154 -28.64 -14.17 -14.05
N THR A 155 -28.56 -12.85 -13.81
CA THR A 155 -29.63 -12.12 -13.13
C THR A 155 -30.94 -12.18 -13.92
N LYS A 156 -32.06 -12.33 -13.20
CA LYS A 156 -33.41 -12.22 -13.78
C LYS A 156 -33.88 -10.75 -13.91
N HIS A 157 -33.10 -9.81 -13.39
CA HIS A 157 -33.43 -8.38 -13.32
C HIS A 157 -32.28 -7.51 -13.84
N PRO A 158 -31.86 -7.67 -15.11
CA PRO A 158 -30.69 -6.98 -15.64
C PRO A 158 -30.87 -5.45 -15.70
N GLU A 159 -32.08 -4.97 -16.00
CA GLU A 159 -32.35 -3.54 -16.07
C GLU A 159 -32.39 -2.88 -14.69
N GLU A 160 -33.03 -3.51 -13.70
CA GLU A 160 -33.06 -3.05 -12.31
C GLU A 160 -31.64 -3.00 -11.74
N ALA A 161 -30.87 -4.08 -11.93
CA ALA A 161 -29.49 -4.16 -11.48
C ALA A 161 -28.64 -3.06 -12.12
N TRP A 162 -28.82 -2.80 -13.42
CA TRP A 162 -28.14 -1.71 -14.11
C TRP A 162 -28.52 -0.33 -13.57
N ARG A 163 -29.81 -0.08 -13.33
CA ARG A 163 -30.28 1.18 -12.71
C ARG A 163 -29.68 1.37 -11.32
N PHE A 164 -29.59 0.30 -10.53
CA PHE A 164 -29.03 0.35 -9.18
C PHE A 164 -27.53 0.62 -9.21
N VAL A 165 -26.75 -0.10 -10.04
CA VAL A 165 -25.31 0.15 -10.18
C VAL A 165 -25.06 1.59 -10.65
N LYS A 166 -25.80 2.09 -11.65
CA LYS A 166 -25.70 3.49 -12.09
C LYS A 166 -25.97 4.50 -10.98
N TYR A 167 -26.90 4.20 -10.08
CA TYR A 167 -27.15 5.03 -8.91
C TYR A 167 -25.96 5.01 -7.94
N LEU A 168 -25.48 3.81 -7.58
CA LEU A 168 -24.35 3.62 -6.66
C LEU A 168 -23.09 4.33 -7.15
N VAL A 169 -22.74 4.12 -8.42
CA VAL A 169 -21.58 4.76 -9.02
C VAL A 169 -21.88 6.17 -9.54
N GLY A 170 -23.10 6.69 -9.38
CA GLY A 170 -23.47 8.05 -9.75
C GLY A 170 -23.04 9.07 -8.71
N GLU A 171 -23.21 10.37 -9.00
CA GLU A 171 -22.83 11.46 -8.10
C GLU A 171 -23.45 11.31 -6.71
N LYS A 172 -24.78 11.10 -6.63
CA LYS A 172 -25.50 10.96 -5.36
C LYS A 172 -25.07 9.73 -4.56
N GLY A 173 -24.93 8.58 -5.22
CA GLY A 173 -24.54 7.34 -4.56
C GLY A 173 -23.11 7.40 -4.03
N MET A 174 -22.19 7.93 -4.84
CA MET A 174 -20.81 8.13 -4.44
C MET A 174 -20.68 9.19 -3.34
N TYR A 175 -21.40 10.31 -3.41
CA TYR A 175 -21.41 11.32 -2.34
C TYR A 175 -21.86 10.71 -1.01
N ALA A 176 -22.97 9.97 -1.00
CA ALA A 176 -23.44 9.30 0.22
C ALA A 176 -22.40 8.30 0.75
N HIS A 177 -21.74 7.55 -0.13
CA HIS A 177 -20.67 6.64 0.24
C HIS A 177 -19.46 7.38 0.84
N MET A 178 -19.03 8.51 0.26
CA MET A 178 -17.96 9.33 0.83
C MET A 178 -18.33 9.86 2.21
N ALA A 179 -19.53 10.41 2.38
CA ALA A 179 -19.97 11.01 3.65
C ALA A 179 -20.12 9.96 4.76
N ILE A 180 -20.51 8.72 4.43
CA ILE A 180 -20.70 7.64 5.41
C ILE A 180 -19.39 6.90 5.70
N MET A 181 -18.64 6.55 4.66
CA MET A 181 -17.47 5.66 4.79
C MET A 181 -16.14 6.42 4.84
N GLY A 182 -16.13 7.72 4.52
CA GLY A 182 -14.92 8.55 4.36
C GLY A 182 -13.93 8.05 3.34
N ARG A 183 -14.40 7.24 2.39
CA ARG A 183 -13.58 6.82 1.25
C ARG A 183 -13.58 7.92 0.22
N GLY A 184 -12.40 8.26 -0.29
CA GLY A 184 -12.28 9.24 -1.36
C GLY A 184 -13.01 8.83 -2.65
N PRO A 185 -13.37 9.81 -3.50
CA PRO A 185 -14.23 9.57 -4.66
C PRO A 185 -13.50 8.87 -5.80
N ALA A 186 -14.16 7.89 -6.42
CA ALA A 186 -13.74 7.40 -7.75
C ALA A 186 -14.12 8.38 -8.89
N ARG A 187 -15.02 9.34 -8.62
CA ARG A 187 -15.44 10.37 -9.60
C ARG A 187 -14.68 11.66 -9.42
N LYS A 188 -14.09 12.14 -10.51
CA LYS A 188 -13.40 13.44 -10.51
C LYS A 188 -14.30 14.61 -10.07
N SER A 189 -15.60 14.56 -10.42
CA SER A 189 -16.55 15.63 -10.08
C SER A 189 -16.83 15.80 -8.59
N LEU A 190 -16.46 14.83 -7.74
CA LEU A 190 -16.76 14.82 -6.32
C LEU A 190 -15.54 15.19 -5.44
N TYR A 191 -14.40 15.57 -6.04
CA TYR A 191 -13.21 15.90 -5.25
C TYR A 191 -13.39 17.16 -4.41
N GLU A 192 -14.08 18.19 -4.94
CA GLU A 192 -14.37 19.40 -4.19
C GLU A 192 -15.25 19.08 -2.98
N ASP A 193 -16.32 18.29 -3.17
CA ASP A 193 -17.16 17.79 -2.09
C ASP A 193 -16.36 17.00 -1.04
N TYR A 194 -15.40 16.18 -1.46
CA TYR A 194 -14.56 15.41 -0.55
C TYR A 194 -13.67 16.31 0.32
N GLN A 195 -13.14 17.41 -0.23
CA GLN A 195 -12.39 18.40 0.53
C GLN A 195 -13.30 19.14 1.54
N GLU A 196 -14.53 19.45 1.16
CA GLU A 196 -15.52 20.08 2.05
C GLU A 196 -15.96 19.17 3.20
N LEU A 197 -16.05 17.85 2.97
CA LEU A 197 -16.37 16.86 4.01
C LEU A 197 -15.22 16.71 5.03
N TYR A 198 -13.98 16.97 4.62
CA TYR A 198 -12.78 16.82 5.45
C TYR A 198 -11.89 18.07 5.38
N PRO A 199 -12.39 19.24 5.83
CA PRO A 199 -11.73 20.53 5.57
C PRO A 199 -10.43 20.72 6.36
N ASN A 200 -10.25 19.95 7.43
CA ASN A 200 -9.07 19.98 8.29
C ASN A 200 -8.06 18.89 7.93
N ARG A 201 -8.23 18.22 6.80
CA ARG A 201 -7.35 17.14 6.33
C ARG A 201 -6.80 17.47 4.97
N SER A 202 -5.54 17.12 4.76
CA SER A 202 -4.81 17.24 3.50
C SER A 202 -5.27 16.18 2.48
N THR A 203 -6.56 16.17 2.16
CA THR A 203 -7.21 15.21 1.24
C THR A 203 -6.73 15.31 -0.19
N ILE A 204 -6.00 16.37 -0.56
CA ILE A 204 -5.29 16.48 -1.83
C ILE A 204 -4.36 15.29 -2.08
N TYR A 205 -3.78 14.71 -1.02
CA TYR A 205 -2.91 13.53 -1.12
C TYR A 205 -3.65 12.26 -1.54
N HIS A 206 -4.98 12.20 -1.39
CA HIS A 206 -5.78 11.14 -2.02
C HIS A 206 -5.70 11.25 -3.54
N MET A 207 -5.95 12.44 -4.11
CA MET A 207 -5.92 12.67 -5.55
C MET A 207 -4.53 12.39 -6.13
N LEU A 208 -3.48 12.93 -5.51
CA LEU A 208 -2.10 12.73 -5.93
C LEU A 208 -1.73 11.24 -5.91
N GLY A 209 -2.07 10.54 -4.82
CA GLY A 209 -1.85 9.11 -4.71
C GLY A 209 -2.57 8.32 -5.80
N MET A 210 -3.82 8.65 -6.12
CA MET A 210 -4.61 8.00 -7.18
C MET A 210 -4.00 8.21 -8.57
N MET A 211 -3.46 9.39 -8.86
CA MET A 211 -2.87 9.70 -10.17
C MET A 211 -1.51 9.01 -10.41
N GLU A 212 -0.77 8.75 -9.34
CA GLU A 212 0.57 8.16 -9.38
C GLU A 212 0.60 6.66 -9.00
N ALA A 213 -0.55 6.08 -8.69
CA ALA A 213 -0.62 4.70 -8.20
C ALA A 213 -0.36 3.65 -9.28
N VAL A 214 0.36 2.61 -8.88
CA VAL A 214 0.41 1.35 -9.62
C VAL A 214 -0.74 0.44 -9.18
N LEU A 215 -1.32 -0.29 -10.13
CA LEU A 215 -2.32 -1.31 -9.84
C LEU A 215 -1.65 -2.61 -9.41
N SER A 216 -2.39 -3.43 -8.67
CA SER A 216 -1.95 -4.78 -8.34
C SER A 216 -1.81 -5.63 -9.60
N PRO A 217 -0.66 -6.25 -9.85
CA PRO A 217 -0.52 -7.19 -10.97
C PRO A 217 -1.47 -8.38 -10.79
N GLU A 218 -1.73 -8.78 -9.55
CA GLU A 218 -2.63 -9.87 -9.16
C GLU A 218 -4.06 -9.75 -9.73
N THR A 219 -4.48 -8.55 -10.14
CA THR A 219 -5.82 -8.28 -10.69
C THR A 219 -6.09 -9.02 -12.00
N LEU A 220 -5.07 -9.15 -12.85
CA LEU A 220 -5.20 -9.71 -14.21
C LEU A 220 -4.33 -10.96 -14.41
N MET A 221 -3.64 -11.42 -13.37
CA MET A 221 -2.76 -12.57 -13.43
C MET A 221 -3.52 -13.89 -13.28
N TYR A 222 -3.20 -14.86 -14.14
CA TYR A 222 -3.47 -16.26 -13.86
C TYR A 222 -2.62 -16.75 -12.68
N GLU A 223 -3.07 -17.80 -11.98
CA GLU A 223 -2.36 -18.39 -10.84
C GLU A 223 -1.88 -17.38 -9.77
N SER A 224 -2.53 -16.22 -9.67
CA SER A 224 -2.11 -15.11 -8.81
C SER A 224 -2.04 -15.52 -7.34
N HIS A 225 -2.86 -16.48 -6.92
CA HIS A 225 -2.82 -17.06 -5.59
C HIS A 225 -1.55 -17.85 -5.32
N GLU A 226 -1.11 -18.67 -6.27
CA GLU A 226 0.08 -19.51 -6.12
C GLU A 226 1.36 -18.68 -6.23
N ALA A 227 1.42 -17.73 -7.18
CA ALA A 227 2.51 -16.77 -7.25
C ALA A 227 2.63 -15.95 -5.96
N ARG A 228 1.50 -15.44 -5.44
CA ARG A 228 1.46 -14.75 -4.14
C ARG A 228 1.96 -15.65 -3.01
N ARG A 229 1.59 -16.94 -2.99
CA ARG A 229 2.05 -17.89 -1.96
C ARG A 229 3.57 -18.04 -1.99
N LEU A 230 4.15 -18.29 -3.16
CA LEU A 230 5.60 -18.42 -3.33
C LEU A 230 6.34 -17.14 -2.91
N ILE A 231 5.89 -15.99 -3.41
CA ILE A 231 6.56 -14.71 -3.13
C ILE A 231 6.39 -14.33 -1.66
N ARG A 232 5.15 -14.32 -1.15
CA ARG A 232 4.84 -13.80 0.19
C ARG A 232 5.14 -14.79 1.29
N ASP A 233 4.58 -15.99 1.19
CA ASP A 233 4.52 -16.93 2.32
C ASP A 233 5.73 -17.87 2.36
N VAL A 234 6.38 -18.13 1.22
CA VAL A 234 7.59 -18.97 1.15
C VAL A 234 8.87 -18.14 1.24
N ALA A 235 8.93 -16.95 0.66
CA ALA A 235 10.15 -16.13 0.65
C ALA A 235 10.08 -14.87 1.53
N VAL A 236 9.20 -13.91 1.21
CA VAL A 236 9.30 -12.56 1.80
C VAL A 236 9.00 -12.53 3.30
N ARG A 237 7.88 -13.11 3.75
CA ARG A 237 7.55 -13.13 5.19
C ARG A 237 8.53 -13.97 6.01
N PRO A 238 8.88 -15.21 5.64
CA PRO A 238 9.74 -16.03 6.48
C PRO A 238 11.22 -15.65 6.39
N TRP A 239 11.71 -15.07 5.28
CA TRP A 239 13.14 -14.80 5.11
C TRP A 239 13.51 -13.32 5.09
N VAL A 240 12.76 -12.50 4.35
CA VAL A 240 13.10 -11.09 4.19
C VAL A 240 12.62 -10.28 5.41
N MET A 241 11.36 -10.41 5.78
CA MET A 241 10.78 -9.64 6.90
C MET A 241 11.35 -10.06 8.27
N THR A 242 11.89 -11.27 8.39
CA THR A 242 12.58 -11.78 9.60
C THR A 242 14.08 -11.46 9.63
N GLY A 243 14.66 -11.00 8.51
CA GLY A 243 16.10 -10.78 8.40
C GLY A 243 16.93 -12.07 8.21
N GLU A 244 16.30 -13.23 7.99
CA GLU A 244 17.01 -14.50 7.77
C GLU A 244 17.83 -14.48 6.47
N LYS A 245 17.32 -13.85 5.41
CA LYS A 245 18.03 -13.68 4.13
C LYS A 245 17.85 -12.27 3.58
N PRO A 246 18.87 -11.71 2.91
CA PRO A 246 18.71 -10.51 2.10
C PRO A 246 17.65 -10.70 1.00
N ALA A 247 17.03 -9.60 0.57
CA ALA A 247 15.98 -9.59 -0.44
C ALA A 247 16.38 -10.30 -1.74
N GLU A 248 17.58 -10.00 -2.24
CA GLU A 248 18.11 -10.61 -3.47
C GLU A 248 18.17 -12.13 -3.40
N GLN A 249 18.77 -12.66 -2.32
CA GLN A 249 18.91 -14.11 -2.15
C GLN A 249 17.54 -14.78 -2.05
N ALA A 250 16.64 -14.23 -1.22
CA ALA A 250 15.30 -14.79 -1.01
C ALA A 250 14.49 -14.86 -2.32
N ILE A 251 14.57 -13.83 -3.15
CA ILE A 251 13.81 -13.78 -4.40
C ILE A 251 14.44 -14.64 -5.49
N ARG A 252 15.77 -14.66 -5.63
CA ARG A 252 16.45 -15.53 -6.59
C ARG A 252 16.15 -17.01 -6.33
N GLU A 253 16.05 -17.43 -5.06
CA GLU A 253 15.74 -18.82 -4.71
C GLU A 253 14.34 -19.28 -5.13
N ILE A 254 13.36 -18.38 -5.25
CA ILE A 254 11.99 -18.71 -5.69
C ILE A 254 11.71 -18.34 -7.15
N ALA A 255 12.62 -17.65 -7.82
CA ALA A 255 12.37 -17.03 -9.12
C ALA A 255 11.95 -18.05 -10.19
N ASP A 256 12.67 -19.18 -10.29
CA ASP A 256 12.35 -20.22 -11.28
C ASP A 256 11.02 -20.92 -10.97
N ALA A 257 10.69 -21.10 -9.69
CA ALA A 257 9.40 -21.66 -9.27
C ALA A 257 8.23 -20.73 -9.64
N VAL A 258 8.40 -19.40 -9.49
CA VAL A 258 7.37 -18.44 -9.90
C VAL A 258 7.24 -18.41 -11.42
N ARG A 259 8.36 -18.38 -12.17
CA ARG A 259 8.34 -18.41 -13.64
C ARG A 259 7.65 -19.65 -14.19
N ALA A 260 7.84 -20.80 -13.55
CA ALA A 260 7.22 -22.06 -13.94
C ALA A 260 5.69 -22.01 -13.96
N LEU A 261 5.06 -21.12 -13.18
CA LEU A 261 3.59 -20.93 -13.19
C LEU A 261 3.08 -20.31 -14.49
N TYR A 262 3.95 -19.66 -15.28
CA TYR A 262 3.58 -18.81 -16.41
C TYR A 262 4.10 -19.29 -17.77
N VAL A 263 4.80 -20.43 -17.81
CA VAL A 263 5.44 -20.95 -19.04
C VAL A 263 4.43 -21.25 -20.16
N ASP A 264 3.22 -21.67 -19.78
CA ASP A 264 2.16 -22.06 -20.74
C ASP A 264 1.17 -20.92 -21.06
N TYR A 265 1.39 -19.72 -20.52
CA TYR A 265 0.50 -18.58 -20.71
C TYR A 265 1.07 -17.61 -21.76
N GLU A 266 0.56 -17.69 -22.99
CA GLU A 266 0.70 -16.64 -23.99
C GLU A 266 -0.55 -15.73 -23.93
N PHE A 267 -0.35 -14.42 -23.81
CA PHE A 267 -1.41 -13.40 -23.89
C PHE A 267 -1.38 -12.69 -25.24
#